data_AF-A0A850M1A9-F1
#
_entry.id   AF-A0A850M1A9-F1
#
_cell.length_a   1.000
_cell.length_b   1.000
_cell.length_c   1.000
_cell.angle_alpha   90.00
_cell.angle_beta   90.00
_cell.angle_gamma   90.00
#
_symmetry.space_group_name_H-M   'P 1'
#
loop_
_entity.id
_entity.type
_entity.pdbx_description
1 polymer ?
#
loop_
_entity_poly.entity_id
_entity_poly.type
_entity_poly.pdbx_seq_one_letter_code
_entity_poly.pdbx_strand_id
1 'polypeptide(L)'
;DESVLKNKEARDVLSIILKKIDEIGEFSEDNLTNELKKIIKESGMETRNFLQILRLSTTGRDYGPEIVKIMKILGKDKCKRFIESVLSMEIDD
;
A
#
# COMPACT_ATOMS: atom_id res chain seq x y z
N ASP A 1 -0.45 -5.37 13.86
CA ASP A 1 -1.55 -6.37 13.88
C ASP A 1 -2.20 -6.40 12.50
N GLU A 2 -2.43 -7.59 11.95
CA GLU A 2 -3.07 -7.80 10.64
C GLU A 2 -4.54 -7.39 10.63
N SER A 3 -5.18 -7.28 11.80
CA SER A 3 -6.56 -6.75 11.96
C SER A 3 -6.75 -5.38 11.31
N VAL A 4 -5.70 -4.56 11.23
CA VAL A 4 -5.68 -3.26 10.52
C VAL A 4 -6.06 -3.39 9.04
N LEU A 5 -5.79 -4.54 8.41
CA LEU A 5 -6.04 -4.78 6.99
C LEU A 5 -7.46 -5.27 6.70
N LYS A 6 -8.22 -5.65 7.74
CA LYS A 6 -9.49 -6.35 7.58
C LYS A 6 -10.73 -5.46 7.61
N ASN A 7 -10.58 -4.15 7.77
CA ASN A 7 -11.72 -3.22 7.69
C ASN A 7 -11.92 -2.68 6.26
N LYS A 8 -13.13 -2.19 5.98
CA LYS A 8 -13.50 -1.66 4.65
C LYS A 8 -12.60 -0.51 4.18
N GLU A 9 -12.23 0.40 5.06
CA GLU A 9 -11.39 1.56 4.71
C GLU A 9 -10.00 1.13 4.21
N ALA A 10 -9.41 0.11 4.85
CA ALA A 10 -8.17 -0.49 4.42
C ALA A 10 -8.30 -1.20 3.05
N ARG A 11 -9.40 -1.91 2.79
CA ARG A 11 -9.65 -2.55 1.48
C ARG A 11 -9.80 -1.52 0.37
N ASP A 12 -10.55 -0.45 0.62
CA ASP A 12 -10.79 0.62 -0.33
C ASP A 12 -9.46 1.30 -0.71
N VAL A 13 -8.62 1.65 0.28
CA VAL A 13 -7.34 2.29 0.01
C VAL A 13 -6.35 1.36 -0.69
N LEU A 14 -6.30 0.08 -0.33
CA LEU A 14 -5.45 -0.91 -1.01
C LEU A 14 -5.84 -1.11 -2.48
N SER A 15 -7.13 -1.08 -2.78
CA SER A 15 -7.64 -1.16 -4.16
C SER A 15 -7.22 0.06 -4.98
N ILE A 16 -7.27 1.26 -4.38
CA ILE A 16 -6.78 2.50 -5.01
C ILE A 16 -5.27 2.41 -5.25
N ILE A 17 -4.50 1.99 -4.24
CA ILE A 17 -3.04 1.83 -4.36
C ILE A 17 -2.72 0.86 -5.50
N LEU A 18 -3.35 -0.32 -5.53
CA LEU A 18 -3.10 -1.35 -6.55
C LEU A 18 -3.26 -0.79 -7.97
N LYS A 19 -4.33 -0.03 -8.22
CA LYS A 19 -4.58 0.63 -9.50
C LYS A 19 -3.52 1.68 -9.82
N LYS A 20 -3.27 2.60 -8.87
CA LYS A 20 -2.38 3.75 -9.06
C LYS A 20 -0.92 3.35 -9.28
N ILE A 21 -0.43 2.36 -8.54
CA ILE A 21 0.96 1.90 -8.68
C ILE A 21 1.18 1.17 -10.01
N ASP A 22 0.12 0.63 -10.61
CA ASP A 22 0.19 -0.02 -11.92
C ASP A 22 0.44 1.00 -13.05
N GLU A 23 -0.13 2.20 -12.90
CA GLU A 23 0.01 3.33 -13.83
C GLU A 23 1.38 4.02 -13.76
N ILE A 24 2.19 3.74 -12.72
CA ILE A 24 3.54 4.30 -12.58
C ILE A 24 4.46 3.72 -13.68
N GLY A 25 4.92 4.53 -14.63
CA GLY A 25 5.84 4.07 -15.68
C GLY A 25 7.16 3.52 -15.09
N GLU A 26 7.99 4.41 -14.56
CA GLU A 26 9.24 4.02 -13.88
C GLU A 26 9.00 3.89 -12.37
N PHE A 27 9.24 2.69 -11.82
CA PHE A 27 9.02 2.36 -10.40
C PHE A 27 10.15 2.86 -9.49
N SER A 28 10.52 4.13 -9.63
CA SER A 28 11.55 4.82 -8.85
C SER A 28 11.02 5.36 -7.51
N GLU A 29 11.93 5.69 -6.59
CA GLU A 29 11.57 6.22 -5.27
C GLU A 29 10.82 7.56 -5.36
N ASP A 30 11.21 8.43 -6.29
CA ASP A 30 10.56 9.73 -6.51
C ASP A 30 9.13 9.57 -7.05
N ASN A 31 8.95 8.72 -8.05
CA ASN A 31 7.63 8.46 -8.64
C ASN A 31 6.69 7.79 -7.64
N LEU A 32 7.18 6.83 -6.88
CA LEU A 32 6.43 6.21 -5.78
C LEU A 32 6.04 7.23 -4.73
N THR A 33 6.97 8.05 -4.25
CA THR A 33 6.70 9.09 -3.25
C THR A 33 5.63 10.05 -3.72
N ASN A 34 5.73 10.51 -4.97
CA ASN A 34 4.77 11.44 -5.56
C ASN A 34 3.38 10.80 -5.71
N GLU A 35 3.31 9.55 -6.16
CA GLU A 35 2.03 8.87 -6.33
C GLU A 35 1.37 8.56 -4.99
N LEU A 36 2.11 8.08 -3.99
CA LEU A 36 1.59 7.83 -2.64
C LEU A 36 1.07 9.12 -1.99
N LYS A 37 1.76 10.26 -2.17
CA LYS A 37 1.27 11.57 -1.69
C LYS A 37 -0.07 11.96 -2.32
N LYS A 38 -0.26 11.71 -3.62
CA LYS A 38 -1.55 11.96 -4.29
C LYS A 38 -2.64 11.07 -3.71
N ILE A 39 -2.35 9.77 -3.53
CA ILE A 39 -3.33 8.82 -2.98
C ILE A 39 -3.74 9.22 -1.56
N ILE A 40 -2.80 9.60 -0.69
CA ILE A 40 -3.09 10.09 0.67
C ILE A 40 -4.04 11.29 0.61
N LYS A 41 -3.79 12.24 -0.29
CA LYS A 41 -4.64 13.43 -0.44
C LYS A 41 -6.03 13.07 -0.96
N GLU A 42 -6.13 12.15 -1.90
CA GLU A 42 -7.40 11.70 -2.50
C GLU A 42 -8.23 10.84 -1.55
N SER A 43 -7.60 10.00 -0.73
CA SER A 43 -8.30 9.15 0.24
C SER A 43 -8.80 9.91 1.47
N GLY A 44 -8.18 11.05 1.79
CA GLY A 44 -8.47 11.80 3.01
C GLY A 44 -8.02 11.10 4.31
N MET A 45 -7.30 9.98 4.19
CA MET A 45 -6.83 9.19 5.31
C MET A 45 -5.63 9.87 6.00
N GLU A 46 -5.53 9.69 7.31
CA GLU A 46 -4.33 10.10 8.04
C GLU A 46 -3.08 9.42 7.44
N THR A 47 -2.02 10.19 7.17
CA THR A 47 -0.77 9.67 6.59
C THR A 47 -0.21 8.50 7.38
N ARG A 48 -0.32 8.54 8.72
CA ARG A 48 0.14 7.44 9.60
C ARG A 48 -0.61 6.14 9.31
N ASN A 49 -1.94 6.18 9.25
CA ASN A 49 -2.78 5.02 8.98
C ASN A 49 -2.55 4.47 7.58
N PHE A 50 -2.46 5.36 6.59
CA PHE A 50 -2.14 5.00 5.21
C PHE A 50 -0.80 4.25 5.11
N LEU A 51 0.25 4.80 5.71
CA LEU A 51 1.58 4.19 5.68
C LEU A 51 1.63 2.87 6.45
N GLN A 52 0.85 2.74 7.53
CA GLN A 52 0.72 1.48 8.26
C GLN A 52 0.05 0.39 7.40
N ILE A 53 -1.07 0.71 6.74
CA ILE A 53 -1.79 -0.22 5.85
C ILE A 53 -0.90 -0.64 4.68
N LEU A 54 -0.25 0.32 4.01
CA LEU A 54 0.66 0.04 2.90
C LEU A 54 1.83 -0.84 3.35
N ARG A 55 2.43 -0.56 4.52
CA ARG A 55 3.56 -1.34 5.02
C ARG A 55 3.16 -2.77 5.36
N LEU A 56 2.08 -2.94 6.12
CA LEU A 56 1.60 -4.27 6.48
C LEU A 56 1.25 -5.08 5.23
N SER A 57 0.57 -4.47 4.27
CA SER A 57 0.15 -5.18 3.04
C SER A 57 1.28 -5.54 2.09
N THR A 58 2.42 -4.87 2.15
CA THR A 58 3.56 -5.13 1.25
C THR A 58 4.73 -5.86 1.92
N THR A 59 4.78 -5.86 3.26
CA THR A 59 5.93 -6.43 4.00
C THR A 59 5.54 -7.42 5.10
N GLY A 60 4.26 -7.48 5.49
CA GLY A 60 3.80 -8.27 6.64
C GLY A 60 4.30 -7.76 7.99
N ARG A 61 4.88 -6.56 8.05
CA ARG A 61 5.43 -5.94 9.27
C ARG A 61 4.93 -4.51 9.41
N ASP A 62 4.83 -4.00 10.63
CA ASP A 62 4.45 -2.62 10.93
C ASP A 62 5.65 -1.69 11.21
N TYR A 63 6.88 -2.23 11.26
CA TYR A 63 8.13 -1.49 11.42
C TYR A 63 9.10 -1.72 10.24
N GLY A 64 10.19 -0.95 10.21
CA GLY A 64 11.31 -1.15 9.29
C GLY A 64 11.71 0.13 8.52
N PRO A 65 12.57 -0.01 7.50
CA PRO A 65 13.00 1.10 6.66
C PRO A 65 11.84 1.79 5.94
N GLU A 66 12.12 2.92 5.33
CA GLU A 66 11.15 3.68 4.53
C GLU A 66 10.44 2.80 3.48
N ILE A 67 9.11 2.86 3.46
CA ILE A 67 8.31 1.92 2.67
C ILE A 67 8.56 2.05 1.17
N VAL A 68 8.81 3.27 0.68
CA VAL A 68 9.12 3.55 -0.72
C VAL A 68 10.40 2.84 -1.17
N LYS A 69 11.44 2.83 -0.32
CA LYS A 69 12.70 2.10 -0.59
C LYS A 69 12.46 0.60 -0.70
N ILE A 70 11.64 0.06 0.20
CA ILE A 70 11.28 -1.36 0.18
C ILE A 70 10.50 -1.68 -1.10
N MET A 71 9.48 -0.88 -1.45
CA MET A 71 8.70 -1.08 -2.68
C MET A 71 9.57 -1.03 -3.94
N LYS A 72 10.49 -0.08 -4.04
CA LYS A 72 11.43 0.02 -5.15
C LYS A 72 12.34 -1.22 -5.26
N ILE A 73 12.81 -1.77 -4.15
CA ILE A 73 13.60 -3.00 -4.12
C ILE A 73 12.75 -4.23 -4.51
N LEU A 74 11.51 -4.31 -4.02
CA LEU A 74 10.59 -5.41 -4.34
C LEU A 74 10.16 -5.39 -5.81
N GLY A 75 10.06 -4.19 -6.40
CA GLY A 75 9.51 -3.97 -7.73
C GLY A 75 7.98 -3.97 -7.75
N LYS A 76 7.42 -3.46 -8.85
CA LYS A 76 5.97 -3.27 -9.04
C LYS A 76 5.19 -4.57 -8.88
N ASP A 77 5.56 -5.60 -9.65
CA ASP A 77 4.79 -6.85 -9.70
C ASP A 77 4.70 -7.55 -8.35
N LYS A 78 5.77 -7.49 -7.56
CA LYS A 78 5.79 -8.12 -6.22
C LYS A 78 4.93 -7.34 -5.23
N CYS A 79 4.98 -6.00 -5.27
CA CYS A 79 4.08 -5.16 -4.48
C CYS A 79 2.61 -5.45 -4.81
N LYS A 80 2.27 -5.54 -6.11
CA LYS A 80 0.91 -5.86 -6.56
C LYS A 80 0.43 -7.21 -6.03
N ARG A 81 1.23 -8.27 -6.19
CA ARG A 81 0.89 -9.62 -5.68
C ARG A 81 0.63 -9.64 -4.19
N PHE A 82 1.41 -8.91 -3.39
CA PHE A 82 1.18 -8.84 -1.94
C PHE A 82 -0.13 -8.12 -1.61
N ILE A 83 -0.39 -6.98 -2.26
CA ILE A 83 -1.64 -6.24 -2.06
C ILE A 83 -2.86 -7.08 -2.50
N GLU A 84 -2.77 -7.76 -3.64
CA GLU A 84 -3.81 -8.68 -4.13
C GLU A 84 -4.05 -9.83 -3.15
N SER A 85 -2.98 -10.44 -2.62
CA SER A 85 -3.08 -11.48 -1.59
C SER A 85 -3.83 -10.97 -0.36
N VAL A 86 -3.55 -9.74 0.08
CA VAL A 86 -4.28 -9.13 1.19
C VAL A 86 -5.73 -8.93 0.82
N LEU A 87 -6.05 -8.32 -0.33
CA LEU A 87 -7.42 -8.08 -0.79
C LEU A 87 -8.25 -9.36 -0.96
N SER A 88 -7.61 -10.51 -1.17
CA SER A 88 -8.28 -11.82 -1.25
C SER A 88 -8.63 -12.45 0.11
N MET A 89 -8.16 -11.88 1.22
CA MET A 89 -8.46 -12.38 2.56
C MET A 89 -9.90 -12.04 2.98
N GLU A 90 -10.48 -12.87 3.84
CA GLU A 90 -11.78 -12.60 4.47
C GLU A 90 -11.74 -11.29 5.28
N ILE A 91 -12.89 -10.60 5.31
CA ILE A 91 -13.13 -9.37 6.07
C ILE A 91 -13.75 -9.81 7.40
N ASP A 92 -13.29 -9.25 8.52
CA ASP A 92 -13.97 -9.45 9.80
C ASP A 92 -15.23 -8.55 9.79
N ASP A 93 -16.41 -9.13 10.07
CA ASP A 93 -17.71 -8.43 10.13
C ASP A 93 -17.74 -7.25 11.12
#